data_AF-A0A354WVM5-F1
#
_entry.id   AF-A0A354WVM5-F1
#
_cell.length_a   1.000
_cell.length_b   1.000
_cell.length_c   1.000
_cell.angle_alpha   90.00
_cell.angle_beta   90.00
_cell.angle_gamma   90.00
#
_symmetry.space_group_name_H-M   'P 1'
#
loop_
_entity.id
_entity.type
_entity.pdbx_description
1 polymer ?
#
loop_
_entity_poly.entity_id
_entity_poly.type
_entity_poly.pdbx_seq_one_letter_code
_entity_poly.pdbx_strand_id
1 'polypeptide(L)'
;MNKNGNIGVTSENIFPIIKKFLYSDHEIFLRELVSNAVDATQKLKTLASVGEFKGDLGDLTVHVKFDENTITISDRGIGMTAEEIDKYINQIAFSGAEEFVEKYKNDAAAIIGHFGLGFYSSFMVSKKVEIVTKSYKDAPAVKWSCDGTPTYTLEETEKADRGTDIILYIDDENKDFLNQQKIQELLTKYCRFLPVPIAFGKKQEWKDGKYVDTDEDNIINDTTPAWVRKPSELKDEDYIKFYHELYPMADDPLFWIHLNVDYPFHLTGILYFPRIKSNIDLHRNKIQLYCNQVFVTDSVEGIVPEFLTLLHGVIDSPDIPLNV
;
A
#
# COMPACT_ATOMS: atom_id res chain seq x y z
N MET A 1 24.12 20.89 35.64
CA MET A 1 24.32 21.03 34.19
C MET A 1 22.94 21.17 33.56
N ASN A 2 22.62 22.37 33.07
CA ASN A 2 21.37 22.61 32.34
C ASN A 2 21.47 21.96 30.95
N LYS A 3 20.44 21.20 30.59
CA LYS A 3 20.17 20.80 29.21
C LYS A 3 18.77 21.31 28.88
N ASN A 4 18.71 22.49 28.26
CA ASN A 4 17.52 22.94 27.55
C ASN A 4 17.65 22.44 26.11
N GLY A 5 16.69 21.64 25.67
CA GLY A 5 16.55 21.24 24.28
C GLY A 5 15.07 21.30 23.93
N ASN A 6 14.72 22.11 22.94
CA ASN A 6 13.43 22.04 22.27
C ASN A 6 13.68 21.48 20.88
N ILE A 7 13.08 20.32 20.60
CA ILE A 7 12.40 20.06 19.33
C ILE A 7 11.13 19.28 19.71
N GLY A 8 10.08 20.01 20.05
CA GLY A 8 8.73 19.48 20.03
C GLY A 8 8.01 20.26 18.95
N VAL A 9 7.72 19.64 17.81
CA VAL A 9 6.70 20.19 16.93
C VAL A 9 5.43 20.21 17.79
N THR A 10 4.98 21.39 18.19
CA THR A 10 3.77 21.51 19.00
C THR A 10 2.61 20.95 18.18
N SER A 11 1.94 19.93 18.71
CA SER A 11 0.86 19.18 18.06
C SER A 11 -0.25 20.07 17.48
N GLU A 12 -0.39 21.30 17.97
CA GLU A 12 -1.36 22.30 17.50
C GLU A 12 -1.20 22.68 16.02
N ASN A 13 0.00 22.57 15.43
CA ASN A 13 0.24 22.96 14.03
C ASN A 13 0.56 21.78 13.10
N ILE A 14 0.51 20.54 13.59
CA ILE A 14 0.99 19.40 12.80
C ILE A 14 0.05 19.01 11.68
N PHE A 15 -1.28 19.02 11.90
CA PHE A 15 -2.25 18.70 10.85
C PHE A 15 -2.24 19.71 9.70
N PRO A 16 -2.21 21.04 9.93
CA PRO A 16 -2.00 22.01 8.85
C PRO A 16 -0.68 21.81 8.09
N ILE A 17 0.39 21.41 8.78
CA ILE A 17 1.70 21.15 8.16
C ILE A 17 1.66 19.86 7.33
N ILE A 18 1.12 18.75 7.86
CA ILE A 18 0.96 17.48 7.15
C ILE A 18 0.11 17.68 5.90
N LYS A 19 -1.04 18.36 6.04
CA LYS A 19 -1.87 18.79 4.91
C LYS A 19 -1.00 19.55 3.91
N LYS A 20 -0.24 20.56 4.35
CA LYS A 20 0.65 21.38 3.50
C LYS A 20 1.77 20.63 2.79
N PHE A 21 2.41 19.68 3.44
CA PHE A 21 3.54 18.92 2.89
C PHE A 21 3.09 17.75 2.01
N LEU A 22 1.91 17.18 2.26
CA LEU A 22 1.33 16.10 1.45
C LEU A 22 0.42 16.62 0.33
N TYR A 23 0.09 17.93 0.29
CA TYR A 23 -0.85 18.57 -0.65
C TYR A 23 -0.52 18.42 -2.15
N SER A 24 0.60 17.81 -2.54
CA SER A 24 0.88 17.57 -3.96
C SER A 24 -0.02 16.50 -4.56
N ASP A 25 -0.49 15.52 -3.78
CA ASP A 25 -1.37 14.46 -4.31
C ASP A 25 -2.32 13.90 -3.24
N HIS A 26 -3.59 14.32 -3.29
CA HIS A 26 -4.64 13.81 -2.39
C HIS A 26 -4.90 12.33 -2.59
N GLU A 27 -4.46 11.71 -3.68
CA GLU A 27 -4.71 10.30 -3.98
C GLU A 27 -3.88 9.34 -3.11
N ILE A 28 -2.82 9.85 -2.47
CA ILE A 28 -1.83 9.04 -1.76
C ILE A 28 -2.39 8.33 -0.52
N PHE A 29 -3.50 8.82 0.05
CA PHE A 29 -4.07 8.23 1.27
C PHE A 29 -4.40 6.74 1.08
N LEU A 30 -4.92 6.36 -0.08
CA LEU A 30 -5.32 4.99 -0.33
C LEU A 30 -4.09 4.08 -0.44
N ARG A 31 -3.01 4.57 -1.07
CA ARG A 31 -1.72 3.88 -1.11
C ARG A 31 -1.19 3.64 0.30
N GLU A 32 -1.16 4.66 1.13
CA GLU A 32 -0.60 4.58 2.49
C GLU A 32 -1.41 3.63 3.39
N LEU A 33 -2.75 3.76 3.38
CA LEU A 33 -3.62 2.95 4.24
C LEU A 33 -3.66 1.49 3.82
N VAL A 34 -3.72 1.20 2.52
CA VAL A 34 -3.66 -0.18 2.03
C VAL A 34 -2.27 -0.78 2.29
N SER A 35 -1.18 -0.01 2.13
CA SER A 35 0.16 -0.48 2.49
C SER A 35 0.28 -0.84 3.97
N ASN A 36 -0.30 -0.03 4.88
CA ASN A 36 -0.33 -0.34 6.30
C ASN A 36 -1.10 -1.64 6.61
N ALA A 37 -2.21 -1.89 5.92
CA ALA A 37 -2.97 -3.13 6.02
C ALA A 37 -2.18 -4.36 5.53
N VAL A 38 -1.41 -4.19 4.44
CA VAL A 38 -0.48 -5.22 3.93
C VAL A 38 0.63 -5.49 4.94
N ASP A 39 1.24 -4.46 5.51
CA ASP A 39 2.27 -4.59 6.54
C ASP A 39 1.74 -5.32 7.77
N ALA A 40 0.56 -4.96 8.26
CA ALA A 40 -0.08 -5.64 9.39
C ALA A 40 -0.28 -7.15 9.11
N THR A 41 -0.60 -7.48 7.86
CA THR A 41 -0.77 -8.87 7.41
C THR A 41 0.57 -9.60 7.30
N GLN A 42 1.60 -8.97 6.75
CA GLN A 42 2.95 -9.54 6.63
C GLN A 42 3.61 -9.74 7.99
N LYS A 43 3.41 -8.82 8.94
CA LYS A 43 3.83 -8.98 10.34
C LYS A 43 3.19 -10.21 10.94
N LEU A 44 1.89 -10.42 10.72
CA LEU A 44 1.20 -11.62 11.23
C LEU A 44 1.76 -12.90 10.60
N LYS A 45 1.99 -12.93 9.28
CA LYS A 45 2.62 -14.07 8.59
C LYS A 45 4.02 -14.37 9.17
N THR A 46 4.80 -13.33 9.46
CA THR A 46 6.12 -13.46 10.10
C THR A 46 6.00 -14.05 11.50
N LEU A 47 5.09 -13.54 12.33
CA LEU A 47 4.85 -14.07 13.68
C LEU A 47 4.43 -15.55 13.63
N ALA A 48 3.63 -15.94 12.63
CA ALA A 48 3.24 -17.33 12.43
C ALA A 48 4.43 -18.21 12.02
N SER A 49 5.30 -17.75 11.13
CA SER A 49 6.46 -18.52 10.66
C SER A 49 7.48 -18.78 11.77
N VAL A 50 7.67 -17.83 12.69
CA VAL A 50 8.55 -17.98 13.86
C VAL A 50 7.85 -18.65 15.06
N GLY A 51 6.56 -19.01 14.94
CA GLY A 51 5.79 -19.71 15.97
C GLY A 51 5.30 -18.85 17.14
N GLU A 52 5.39 -17.52 17.03
CA GLU A 52 4.85 -16.56 18.01
C GLU A 52 3.33 -16.37 17.85
N PHE A 53 2.78 -16.57 16.65
CA PHE A 53 1.35 -16.67 16.41
C PHE A 53 0.95 -18.13 16.14
N LYS A 54 0.04 -18.68 16.96
CA LYS A 54 -0.41 -20.09 16.89
C LYS A 54 -1.87 -20.24 16.42
N GLY A 55 -2.56 -19.13 16.16
CA GLY A 55 -3.92 -19.16 15.64
C GLY A 55 -3.96 -19.51 14.16
N ASP A 56 -5.17 -19.69 13.63
CA ASP A 56 -5.35 -19.82 12.18
C ASP A 56 -5.18 -18.45 11.51
N LEU A 57 -4.36 -18.41 10.45
CA LEU A 57 -4.23 -17.24 9.61
C LEU A 57 -5.55 -16.95 8.89
N GLY A 58 -6.32 -17.96 8.49
CA GLY A 58 -7.56 -17.81 7.73
C GLY A 58 -7.41 -16.91 6.50
N ASP A 59 -8.49 -16.24 6.10
CA ASP A 59 -8.45 -15.25 5.01
C ASP A 59 -7.72 -13.98 5.48
N LEU A 60 -6.72 -13.55 4.71
CA LEU A 60 -5.88 -12.37 4.98
C LEU A 60 -6.09 -11.27 3.93
N THR A 61 -7.11 -11.40 3.10
CA THR A 61 -7.49 -10.40 2.10
C THR A 61 -7.76 -9.06 2.78
N VAL A 62 -7.17 -7.99 2.25
CA VAL A 62 -7.47 -6.61 2.66
C VAL A 62 -8.68 -6.14 1.87
N HIS A 63 -9.70 -5.63 2.55
CA HIS A 63 -10.93 -5.16 1.92
C HIS A 63 -10.97 -3.64 1.90
N VAL A 64 -11.20 -3.08 0.72
CA VAL A 64 -11.54 -1.67 0.54
C VAL A 64 -13.03 -1.60 0.23
N LYS A 65 -13.76 -0.79 1.00
CA LYS A 65 -15.20 -0.57 0.83
C LYS A 65 -15.50 0.92 0.92
N PHE A 66 -16.59 1.34 0.31
CA PHE A 66 -17.08 2.70 0.47
C PHE A 66 -18.62 2.70 0.50
N ASP A 67 -19.19 3.74 1.09
CA ASP A 67 -20.63 4.01 1.11
C ASP A 67 -20.89 5.48 0.73
N GLU A 68 -22.08 6.00 1.06
CA GLU A 68 -22.47 7.38 0.75
C GLU A 68 -21.59 8.46 1.40
N ASN A 69 -20.85 8.13 2.46
CA ASN A 69 -20.08 9.10 3.26
C ASN A 69 -18.69 8.61 3.66
N THR A 70 -18.42 7.30 3.60
CA THR A 70 -17.20 6.72 4.15
C THR A 70 -16.44 5.87 3.17
N ILE A 71 -15.13 5.80 3.38
CA ILE A 71 -14.24 4.78 2.83
C ILE A 71 -13.68 3.98 4.00
N THR A 72 -13.75 2.66 3.94
CA THR A 72 -13.24 1.75 4.96
C THR A 72 -12.18 0.85 4.37
N ILE A 73 -11.02 0.78 5.03
CA ILE A 73 -9.96 -0.18 4.74
C ILE A 73 -9.91 -1.16 5.91
N SER A 74 -10.15 -2.43 5.64
CA SER A 74 -10.18 -3.50 6.63
C SER A 74 -9.09 -4.52 6.36
N ASP A 75 -8.31 -4.84 7.39
CA ASP A 75 -7.34 -5.93 7.38
C ASP A 75 -7.62 -6.93 8.48
N ARG A 76 -7.10 -8.15 8.31
CA ARG A 76 -7.14 -9.23 9.30
C ARG A 76 -5.74 -9.59 9.81
N GLY A 77 -4.87 -8.60 9.87
CA GLY A 77 -3.48 -8.67 10.31
C GLY A 77 -3.34 -8.72 11.83
N ILE A 78 -2.28 -8.10 12.35
CA ILE A 78 -1.95 -8.15 13.79
C ILE A 78 -2.93 -7.33 14.67
N GLY A 79 -3.62 -6.33 14.13
CA GLY A 79 -4.34 -5.35 14.95
C GLY A 79 -3.44 -4.60 15.94
N MET A 80 -4.04 -3.82 16.83
CA MET A 80 -3.32 -3.03 17.84
C MET A 80 -3.99 -3.13 19.22
N THR A 81 -3.20 -3.02 20.28
CA THR A 81 -3.69 -2.75 21.65
C THR A 81 -3.88 -1.25 21.89
N ALA A 82 -4.50 -0.88 23.02
CA ALA A 82 -4.63 0.53 23.42
C ALA A 82 -3.27 1.23 23.53
N GLU A 83 -2.26 0.55 24.09
CA GLU A 83 -0.90 1.09 24.24
C GLU A 83 -0.20 1.27 22.89
N GLU A 84 -0.45 0.36 21.94
CA GLU A 84 0.07 0.46 20.57
C GLU A 84 -0.60 1.61 19.81
N ILE A 85 -1.90 1.87 20.02
CA ILE A 85 -2.58 3.08 19.51
C ILE A 85 -1.92 4.34 20.08
N ASP A 86 -1.69 4.39 21.40
CA ASP A 86 -1.03 5.54 22.02
C ASP A 86 0.38 5.79 21.49
N LYS A 87 1.13 4.72 21.22
CA LYS A 87 2.51 4.80 20.74
C LYS A 87 2.61 5.09 19.24
N TYR A 88 1.77 4.49 18.40
CA TYR A 88 1.94 4.56 16.94
C TYR A 88 0.95 5.48 16.24
N ILE A 89 -0.19 5.80 16.86
CA ILE A 89 -1.22 6.68 16.29
C ILE A 89 -1.28 8.03 17.01
N ASN A 90 -1.02 8.09 18.32
CA ASN A 90 -1.06 9.36 19.07
C ASN A 90 0.30 10.07 19.16
N GLN A 91 1.40 9.32 19.07
CA GLN A 91 2.76 9.89 19.01
C GLN A 91 3.25 9.93 17.56
N ILE A 92 3.18 11.12 16.99
CA ILE A 92 3.56 11.36 15.59
C ILE A 92 5.03 11.02 15.36
N ALA A 93 5.34 10.44 14.19
CA ALA A 93 6.66 10.04 13.72
C ALA A 93 7.27 8.80 14.40
N PHE A 94 6.46 7.98 15.10
CA PHE A 94 6.85 6.63 15.51
C PHE A 94 6.16 5.58 14.65
N SER A 95 6.94 4.64 14.10
CA SER A 95 6.43 3.56 13.26
C SER A 95 6.59 2.21 13.95
N GLY A 96 5.47 1.52 14.21
CA GLY A 96 5.50 0.13 14.67
C GLY A 96 5.98 -0.85 13.60
N ALA A 97 6.16 -0.42 12.35
CA ALA A 97 6.78 -1.22 11.31
C ALA A 97 8.31 -1.22 11.40
N GLU A 98 8.93 -0.09 11.70
CA GLU A 98 10.38 0.01 11.88
C GLU A 98 10.85 -0.83 13.08
N GLU A 99 10.17 -0.71 14.22
CA GLU A 99 10.46 -1.52 15.42
C GLU A 99 10.29 -3.02 15.16
N PHE A 100 9.33 -3.41 14.33
CA PHE A 100 9.12 -4.80 13.95
C PHE A 100 10.27 -5.31 13.07
N VAL A 101 10.64 -4.56 12.03
CA VAL A 101 11.77 -4.92 11.16
C VAL A 101 13.06 -5.03 11.98
N GLU A 102 13.29 -4.12 12.93
CA GLU A 102 14.47 -4.18 13.79
C GLU A 102 14.50 -5.44 14.67
N LYS A 103 13.34 -5.85 15.19
CA LYS A 103 13.21 -7.05 16.03
C LYS A 103 13.36 -8.36 15.23
N TYR A 104 12.89 -8.40 13.99
CA TYR A 104 12.83 -9.61 13.16
C TYR A 104 13.72 -9.53 11.90
N LYS A 105 14.83 -8.80 11.93
CA LYS A 105 15.69 -8.50 10.74
C LYS A 105 15.98 -9.68 9.80
N ASN A 106 16.09 -10.90 10.32
CA ASN A 106 16.43 -12.09 9.53
C ASN A 106 15.21 -12.87 9.02
N ASP A 107 14.03 -12.62 9.57
CA ASP A 107 12.81 -13.41 9.36
C ASP A 107 11.64 -12.57 8.84
N ALA A 108 11.73 -11.24 8.95
CA ALA A 108 10.71 -10.31 8.51
C ALA A 108 10.54 -10.38 6.99
N ALA A 109 9.29 -10.61 6.57
CA ALA A 109 8.90 -10.26 5.22
C ALA A 109 9.19 -8.77 4.96
N ALA A 110 9.39 -8.40 3.70
CA ALA A 110 9.60 -7.01 3.32
C ALA A 110 8.40 -6.16 3.75
N ILE A 111 8.61 -5.28 4.74
CA ILE A 111 7.64 -4.32 5.27
C ILE A 111 7.78 -3.01 4.49
N ILE A 112 6.66 -2.37 4.17
CA ILE A 112 6.56 -1.19 3.32
C ILE A 112 6.77 0.09 4.13
N GLY A 113 6.08 0.24 5.26
CA GLY A 113 6.02 1.50 6.01
C GLY A 113 7.21 1.72 6.95
N HIS A 114 7.87 2.88 6.84
CA HIS A 114 9.01 3.22 7.70
C HIS A 114 8.82 4.50 8.54
N PHE A 115 8.12 5.52 8.03
CA PHE A 115 8.17 6.87 8.62
C PHE A 115 7.03 7.22 9.59
N GLY A 116 6.04 6.34 9.81
CA GLY A 116 4.99 6.55 10.82
C GLY A 116 4.07 7.75 10.57
N LEU A 117 4.06 8.29 9.34
CA LEU A 117 3.23 9.44 8.96
C LEU A 117 2.12 9.09 7.96
N GLY A 118 2.22 7.93 7.30
CA GLY A 118 1.30 7.51 6.24
C GLY A 118 -0.17 7.48 6.69
N PHE A 119 -0.44 7.11 7.95
CA PHE A 119 -1.80 7.15 8.51
C PHE A 119 -2.45 8.54 8.43
N TYR A 120 -1.71 9.62 8.68
CA TYR A 120 -2.29 10.97 8.73
C TYR A 120 -2.65 11.55 7.36
N SER A 121 -2.23 10.91 6.26
CA SER A 121 -2.73 11.23 4.91
C SER A 121 -4.26 11.06 4.81
N SER A 122 -4.87 10.21 5.66
CA SER A 122 -6.32 10.06 5.77
C SER A 122 -7.05 11.37 6.04
N PHE A 123 -6.48 12.28 6.83
CA PHE A 123 -7.06 13.58 7.16
C PHE A 123 -6.98 14.60 6.03
N MET A 124 -6.33 14.28 4.90
CA MET A 124 -6.34 15.13 3.70
C MET A 124 -7.67 15.07 2.95
N VAL A 125 -8.40 13.96 3.09
CA VAL A 125 -9.66 13.70 2.37
C VAL A 125 -10.85 13.49 3.30
N SER A 126 -10.61 13.49 4.62
CA SER A 126 -11.63 13.20 5.62
C SER A 126 -11.70 14.26 6.71
N LYS A 127 -12.93 14.50 7.17
CA LYS A 127 -13.22 15.36 8.34
C LYS A 127 -13.16 14.61 9.66
N LYS A 128 -13.13 13.28 9.61
CA LYS A 128 -13.03 12.41 10.78
C LYS A 128 -12.49 11.05 10.35
N VAL A 129 -11.66 10.45 11.19
CA VAL A 129 -11.13 9.10 11.02
C VAL A 129 -11.42 8.30 12.30
N GLU A 130 -11.88 7.07 12.12
CA GLU A 130 -12.00 6.10 13.19
C GLU A 130 -11.11 4.89 12.91
N ILE A 131 -10.52 4.32 13.96
CA ILE A 131 -9.84 3.03 13.93
C ILE A 131 -10.60 2.10 14.87
N VAL A 132 -11.06 0.97 14.37
CA VAL A 132 -11.65 -0.12 15.18
C VAL A 132 -10.74 -1.32 15.05
N THR A 133 -10.04 -1.69 16.12
CA THR A 133 -8.97 -2.69 16.05
C THR A 133 -9.04 -3.69 17.18
N LYS A 134 -8.62 -4.92 16.90
CA LYS A 134 -8.48 -6.01 17.86
C LYS A 134 -7.15 -6.70 17.62
N SER A 135 -6.29 -6.67 18.63
CA SER A 135 -4.98 -7.31 18.57
C SER A 135 -5.09 -8.83 18.43
N TYR A 136 -4.09 -9.44 17.81
CA TYR A 136 -3.88 -10.89 17.88
C TYR A 136 -3.49 -11.36 19.29
N LYS A 137 -3.03 -10.43 20.14
CA LYS A 137 -2.74 -10.66 21.56
C LYS A 137 -4.05 -10.70 22.35
N ASP A 138 -3.99 -11.25 23.56
CA ASP A 138 -5.11 -11.26 24.49
C ASP A 138 -5.33 -9.86 25.07
N ALA A 139 -6.04 -9.01 24.33
CA ALA A 139 -6.36 -7.64 24.69
C ALA A 139 -7.79 -7.28 24.20
N PRO A 140 -8.51 -6.37 24.88
CA PRO A 140 -9.79 -5.86 24.41
C PRO A 140 -9.67 -5.21 23.03
N ALA A 141 -10.74 -5.27 22.24
CA ALA A 141 -10.83 -4.43 21.06
C ALA A 141 -11.01 -2.98 21.47
N VAL A 142 -10.45 -2.05 20.69
CA VAL A 142 -10.53 -0.62 20.97
C VAL A 142 -10.99 0.17 19.76
N LYS A 143 -11.66 1.28 20.02
CA LYS A 143 -12.06 2.28 19.05
C LYS A 143 -11.33 3.58 19.33
N TRP A 144 -10.56 4.04 18.35
CA TRP A 144 -9.97 5.38 18.33
C TRP A 144 -10.74 6.27 17.36
N SER A 145 -10.95 7.54 17.71
CA SER A 145 -11.66 8.51 16.86
C SER A 145 -11.05 9.90 16.97
N CYS A 146 -10.83 10.56 15.83
CA CYS A 146 -10.30 11.91 15.73
C CYS A 146 -10.94 12.65 14.56
N ASP A 147 -11.27 13.92 14.75
CA ASP A 147 -11.87 14.81 13.75
C ASP A 147 -10.84 15.68 13.01
N GLY A 148 -9.56 15.28 13.06
CA GLY A 148 -8.44 16.04 12.50
C GLY A 148 -8.00 17.23 13.37
N THR A 149 -8.56 17.36 14.57
CA THR A 149 -8.00 18.23 15.62
C THR A 149 -6.95 17.50 16.45
N PRO A 150 -6.16 18.19 17.29
CA PRO A 150 -5.25 17.55 18.25
C PRO A 150 -5.94 16.69 19.32
N THR A 151 -7.27 16.60 19.32
CA THR A 151 -8.05 15.80 20.28
C THR A 151 -8.52 14.50 19.65
N TYR A 152 -8.52 13.44 20.46
CA TYR A 152 -9.01 12.12 20.07
C TYR A 152 -9.74 11.46 21.24
N THR A 153 -10.55 10.45 20.94
CA THR A 153 -11.12 9.53 21.93
C THR A 153 -10.56 8.13 21.73
N LEU A 154 -10.36 7.41 22.82
CA LEU A 154 -9.97 6.00 22.81
C LEU A 154 -10.85 5.27 23.83
N GLU A 155 -11.61 4.28 23.37
CA GLU A 155 -12.54 3.52 24.20
C GLU A 155 -12.48 2.03 23.87
N GLU A 156 -12.83 1.17 24.83
CA GLU A 156 -13.05 -0.24 24.55
C GLU A 156 -14.28 -0.41 23.66
N THR A 157 -14.24 -1.40 22.77
CA THR A 157 -15.32 -1.69 21.85
C THR A 157 -15.42 -3.20 21.60
N GLU A 158 -16.38 -3.60 20.76
CA GLU A 158 -16.53 -4.97 20.31
C GLU A 158 -16.08 -5.11 18.85
N LYS A 159 -15.18 -6.06 18.60
CA LYS A 159 -14.84 -6.53 17.26
C LYS A 159 -14.76 -8.05 17.28
N ALA A 160 -15.46 -8.69 16.36
CA ALA A 160 -15.58 -10.15 16.33
C ALA A 160 -14.20 -10.81 16.13
N ASP A 161 -13.45 -10.34 15.15
CA ASP A 161 -12.17 -10.91 14.74
C ASP A 161 -11.01 -9.91 14.89
N ARG A 162 -9.78 -10.42 14.85
CA ARG A 162 -8.54 -9.62 14.89
C ARG A 162 -8.39 -8.72 13.66
N GLY A 163 -7.46 -7.78 13.74
CA GLY A 163 -7.12 -6.86 12.66
C GLY A 163 -7.74 -5.48 12.89
N THR A 164 -7.79 -4.67 11.85
CA THR A 164 -8.12 -3.25 11.96
C THR A 164 -9.08 -2.83 10.86
N ASP A 165 -10.08 -2.03 11.21
CA ASP A 165 -10.86 -1.23 10.27
C ASP A 165 -10.46 0.23 10.44
N ILE A 166 -10.02 0.87 9.37
CA ILE A 166 -9.80 2.32 9.30
C ILE A 166 -10.94 2.93 8.49
N ILE A 167 -11.75 3.76 9.14
CA ILE A 167 -12.98 4.34 8.59
C ILE A 167 -12.77 5.84 8.39
N LEU A 168 -12.81 6.29 7.16
CA LEU A 168 -12.61 7.68 6.77
C LEU A 168 -13.97 8.29 6.47
N TYR A 169 -14.37 9.30 7.24
CA TYR A 169 -15.55 10.10 6.95
C TYR A 169 -15.15 11.22 6.00
N ILE A 170 -15.45 11.04 4.71
CA ILE A 170 -14.99 11.92 3.64
C ILE A 170 -15.59 13.32 3.82
N ASP A 171 -14.75 14.34 3.59
CA ASP A 171 -15.19 15.73 3.68
C ASP A 171 -15.97 16.18 2.43
N ASP A 172 -16.53 17.38 2.47
CA ASP A 172 -17.39 17.87 1.38
C ASP A 172 -16.61 18.23 0.11
N GLU A 173 -15.30 18.48 0.20
CA GLU A 173 -14.43 18.87 -0.92
C GLU A 173 -13.92 17.64 -1.68
N ASN A 174 -13.85 16.48 -1.02
CA ASN A 174 -13.24 15.24 -1.52
C ASN A 174 -14.28 14.12 -1.81
N LYS A 175 -15.56 14.47 -1.98
CA LYS A 175 -16.63 13.49 -2.29
C LYS A 175 -16.44 12.73 -3.59
N ASP A 176 -15.59 13.22 -4.48
CA ASP A 176 -15.23 12.53 -5.71
C ASP A 176 -14.49 11.20 -5.46
N PHE A 177 -13.85 11.03 -4.29
CA PHE A 177 -13.31 9.72 -3.86
C PHE A 177 -14.41 8.71 -3.46
N LEU A 178 -15.65 9.12 -3.24
CA LEU A 178 -16.80 8.22 -3.05
C LEU A 178 -17.37 7.75 -4.40
N ASN A 179 -16.48 7.39 -5.32
CA ASN A 179 -16.79 6.92 -6.65
C ASN A 179 -16.05 5.62 -6.93
N GLN A 180 -16.80 4.59 -7.34
CA GLN A 180 -16.25 3.26 -7.58
C GLN A 180 -15.12 3.26 -8.61
N GLN A 181 -15.30 3.97 -9.74
CA GLN A 181 -14.30 4.03 -10.79
C GLN A 181 -13.04 4.73 -10.30
N LYS A 182 -13.18 5.86 -9.59
CA LYS A 182 -12.03 6.58 -9.04
C LYS A 182 -11.24 5.70 -8.07
N ILE A 183 -11.89 5.05 -7.09
CA ILE A 183 -11.21 4.14 -6.16
C ILE A 183 -10.52 2.99 -6.93
N GLN A 184 -11.20 2.40 -7.91
CA GLN A 184 -10.61 1.33 -8.74
C GLN A 184 -9.35 1.80 -9.47
N GLU A 185 -9.37 3.00 -10.05
CA GLU A 185 -8.20 3.60 -10.73
C GLU A 185 -7.03 3.77 -9.76
N LEU A 186 -7.28 4.29 -8.55
CA LEU A 186 -6.26 4.46 -7.52
C LEU A 186 -5.69 3.13 -7.02
N LEU A 187 -6.54 2.14 -6.75
CA LEU A 187 -6.10 0.81 -6.38
C LEU A 187 -5.28 0.14 -7.50
N THR A 188 -5.69 0.34 -8.75
CA THR A 188 -4.97 -0.18 -9.93
C THR A 188 -3.64 0.54 -10.17
N LYS A 189 -3.52 1.81 -9.77
CA LYS A 189 -2.29 2.61 -9.85
C LYS A 189 -1.30 2.21 -8.77
N TYR A 190 -1.76 2.14 -7.52
CA TYR A 190 -0.86 2.03 -6.35
C TYR A 190 -0.74 0.61 -5.78
N CYS A 191 -1.78 -0.21 -5.92
CA CYS A 191 -1.93 -1.47 -5.18
C CYS A 191 -1.87 -2.73 -6.06
N ARG A 192 -1.72 -2.57 -7.38
CA ARG A 192 -1.84 -3.63 -8.40
C ARG A 192 -0.95 -4.85 -8.15
N PHE A 193 0.17 -4.66 -7.45
CA PHE A 193 1.17 -5.70 -7.28
C PHE A 193 1.50 -6.01 -5.83
N LEU A 194 0.70 -5.51 -4.87
CA LEU A 194 0.98 -5.73 -3.45
C LEU A 194 0.97 -7.23 -3.08
N PRO A 195 1.80 -7.67 -2.12
CA PRO A 195 2.02 -9.08 -1.78
C PRO A 195 0.87 -9.74 -0.99
N VAL A 196 -0.27 -9.06 -0.84
CA VAL A 196 -1.47 -9.53 -0.14
C VAL A 196 -2.68 -9.22 -1.03
N PRO A 197 -3.67 -10.15 -1.16
CA PRO A 197 -4.86 -9.89 -1.96
C PRO A 197 -5.62 -8.66 -1.45
N ILE A 198 -6.00 -7.79 -2.37
CA ILE A 198 -6.80 -6.59 -2.13
C ILE A 198 -8.15 -6.81 -2.81
N ALA A 199 -9.22 -6.84 -2.03
CA ALA A 199 -10.59 -6.95 -2.52
C ALA A 199 -11.24 -5.57 -2.61
N PHE A 200 -11.85 -5.29 -3.76
CA PHE A 200 -12.68 -4.12 -3.96
C PHE A 200 -13.94 -4.49 -4.76
N GLY A 201 -15.09 -4.45 -4.08
CA GLY A 201 -16.36 -4.92 -4.64
C GLY A 201 -16.43 -6.45 -4.75
N LYS A 202 -17.47 -6.92 -5.45
CA LYS A 202 -17.73 -8.33 -5.73
C LYS A 202 -17.54 -8.62 -7.22
N LYS A 203 -17.21 -9.87 -7.55
CA LYS A 203 -17.19 -10.29 -8.97
C LYS A 203 -18.60 -10.19 -9.53
N GLN A 204 -18.72 -9.78 -10.78
CA GLN A 204 -20.00 -9.64 -11.45
C GLN A 204 -20.20 -10.74 -12.48
N GLU A 205 -21.42 -11.25 -12.55
CA GLU A 205 -21.86 -12.21 -13.57
C GLU A 205 -23.05 -11.66 -14.34
N TRP A 206 -23.15 -12.02 -15.62
CA TRP A 206 -24.28 -11.62 -16.45
C TRP A 206 -25.45 -12.59 -16.22
N LYS A 207 -26.52 -12.11 -15.57
CA LYS A 207 -27.76 -12.85 -15.34
C LYS A 207 -28.97 -11.99 -15.68
N ASP A 208 -29.94 -12.59 -16.37
CA ASP A 208 -31.22 -11.94 -16.72
C ASP A 208 -31.08 -10.55 -17.39
N GLY A 209 -30.06 -10.39 -18.24
CA GLY A 209 -29.85 -9.16 -19.00
C GLY A 209 -29.18 -8.01 -18.23
N LYS A 210 -28.62 -8.29 -17.04
CA LYS A 210 -27.83 -7.33 -16.25
C LYS A 210 -26.65 -8.00 -15.57
N TYR A 211 -25.63 -7.21 -15.21
CA TYR A 211 -24.59 -7.67 -14.30
C TYR A 211 -25.13 -7.68 -12.86
N VAL A 212 -24.89 -8.77 -12.14
CA VAL A 212 -25.20 -8.92 -10.72
C VAL A 212 -23.95 -9.33 -9.96
N ASP A 213 -23.80 -8.79 -8.74
CA ASP A 213 -22.72 -9.16 -7.84
C ASP A 213 -22.89 -10.60 -7.37
N THR A 214 -21.78 -11.34 -7.35
CA THR A 214 -21.66 -12.68 -6.77
C THR A 214 -21.25 -12.59 -5.29
N ASP A 215 -21.20 -13.73 -4.61
CA ASP A 215 -20.65 -13.79 -3.24
C ASP A 215 -19.12 -13.71 -3.21
N GLU A 216 -18.44 -13.88 -4.35
CA GLU A 216 -16.99 -13.85 -4.45
C GLU A 216 -16.42 -12.43 -4.47
N ASP A 217 -15.38 -12.20 -3.69
CA ASP A 217 -14.64 -10.94 -3.71
C ASP A 217 -13.95 -10.71 -5.06
N ASN A 218 -13.99 -9.48 -5.52
CA ASN A 218 -13.23 -9.05 -6.70
C ASN A 218 -11.82 -8.63 -6.26
N ILE A 219 -10.86 -9.54 -6.42
CA ILE A 219 -9.44 -9.28 -6.14
C ILE A 219 -8.86 -8.44 -7.28
N ILE A 220 -8.31 -7.27 -6.94
CA ILE A 220 -7.90 -6.27 -7.93
C ILE A 220 -6.39 -6.27 -8.24
N ASN A 221 -5.60 -7.07 -7.53
CA ASN A 221 -4.14 -7.12 -7.66
C ASN A 221 -3.61 -8.53 -7.93
N ASP A 222 -2.42 -8.60 -8.53
CA ASP A 222 -1.61 -9.81 -8.62
C ASP A 222 -0.55 -9.80 -7.51
N THR A 223 -0.64 -10.74 -6.58
CA THR A 223 0.31 -10.86 -5.46
C THR A 223 1.66 -11.46 -5.86
N THR A 224 1.74 -12.08 -7.04
CA THR A 224 2.91 -12.80 -7.55
C THR A 224 3.23 -12.37 -8.97
N PRO A 225 3.48 -11.07 -9.20
CA PRO A 225 3.70 -10.56 -10.54
C PRO A 225 4.99 -11.15 -11.14
N ALA A 226 5.14 -11.03 -12.46
CA ALA A 226 6.17 -11.78 -13.19
C ALA A 226 7.60 -11.52 -12.70
N TRP A 227 7.94 -10.32 -12.21
CA TRP A 227 9.30 -10.02 -11.72
C TRP A 227 9.62 -10.64 -10.35
N VAL A 228 8.61 -11.06 -9.58
CA VAL A 228 8.78 -11.71 -8.28
C VAL A 228 8.91 -13.23 -8.45
N ARG A 229 8.34 -13.78 -9.53
CA ARG A 229 8.42 -15.21 -9.86
C ARG A 229 9.82 -15.58 -10.34
N LYS A 230 10.23 -16.82 -10.08
CA LYS A 230 11.54 -17.31 -10.55
C LYS A 230 11.56 -17.38 -12.08
N PRO A 231 12.64 -16.95 -12.75
CA PRO A 231 12.76 -17.05 -14.22
C PRO A 231 12.49 -18.45 -14.78
N SER A 232 12.85 -19.51 -14.04
CA SER A 232 12.62 -20.91 -14.42
C SER A 232 11.15 -21.35 -14.43
N GLU A 233 10.27 -20.59 -13.77
CA GLU A 233 8.84 -20.87 -13.66
C GLU A 233 8.00 -20.03 -14.65
N LEU A 234 8.67 -19.21 -15.46
CA LEU A 234 8.06 -18.30 -16.43
C LEU A 234 8.33 -18.79 -17.85
N LYS A 235 7.33 -18.66 -18.70
CA LYS A 235 7.44 -18.83 -20.14
C LYS A 235 7.44 -17.47 -20.82
N ASP A 236 7.83 -17.44 -22.09
CA ASP A 236 7.77 -16.24 -22.93
C ASP A 236 6.37 -15.60 -22.94
N GLU A 237 5.30 -16.41 -22.89
CA GLU A 237 3.93 -15.89 -22.83
C GLU A 237 3.64 -15.16 -21.50
N ASP A 238 4.23 -15.57 -20.38
CA ASP A 238 4.08 -14.87 -19.09
C ASP A 238 4.67 -13.46 -19.17
N TYR A 239 5.87 -13.33 -19.78
CA TYR A 239 6.52 -12.03 -19.96
C TYR A 239 5.73 -11.11 -20.91
N ILE A 240 5.25 -11.65 -22.04
CA ILE A 240 4.44 -10.87 -22.98
C ILE A 240 3.12 -10.43 -22.33
N LYS A 241 2.46 -11.33 -21.58
CA LYS A 241 1.23 -10.99 -20.84
C LYS A 241 1.50 -9.89 -19.82
N PHE A 242 2.57 -9.99 -19.04
CA PHE A 242 2.93 -8.97 -18.06
C PHE A 242 3.27 -7.62 -18.71
N TYR A 243 3.96 -7.63 -19.86
CA TYR A 243 4.20 -6.42 -20.63
C TYR A 243 2.90 -5.72 -21.08
N HIS A 244 1.92 -6.48 -21.57
CA HIS A 244 0.61 -5.94 -21.95
C HIS A 244 -0.23 -5.50 -20.75
N GLU A 245 -0.03 -6.09 -19.58
CA GLU A 245 -0.67 -5.62 -18.34
C GLU A 245 -0.16 -4.24 -17.94
N LEU A 246 1.15 -3.99 -18.10
CA LEU A 246 1.76 -2.68 -17.87
C LEU A 246 1.38 -1.68 -18.97
N TYR A 247 1.33 -2.13 -20.23
CA TYR A 247 1.10 -1.28 -21.41
C TYR A 247 0.08 -1.90 -22.38
N PRO A 248 -1.24 -1.84 -22.08
CA PRO A 248 -2.28 -2.57 -22.85
C PRO A 248 -2.41 -2.22 -24.34
N MET A 249 -1.87 -1.06 -24.74
CA MET A 249 -1.94 -0.55 -26.11
C MET A 249 -0.61 -0.66 -26.86
N ALA A 250 0.43 -1.24 -26.25
CA ALA A 250 1.74 -1.39 -26.88
C ALA A 250 1.79 -2.64 -27.78
N ASP A 251 2.64 -2.63 -28.81
CA ASP A 251 2.98 -3.86 -29.53
C ASP A 251 3.92 -4.74 -28.69
N ASP A 252 3.96 -6.03 -29.00
CA ASP A 252 4.87 -6.99 -28.38
C ASP A 252 6.34 -6.48 -28.36
N PRO A 253 7.04 -6.67 -27.23
CA PRO A 253 8.44 -6.27 -27.11
C PRO A 253 9.31 -7.14 -28.03
N LEU A 254 10.47 -6.62 -28.41
CA LEU A 254 11.47 -7.38 -29.18
C LEU A 254 12.08 -8.51 -28.35
N PHE A 255 12.42 -8.18 -27.10
CA PHE A 255 12.92 -9.10 -26.08
C PHE A 255 12.85 -8.40 -24.71
N TRP A 256 13.19 -9.14 -23.65
CA TRP A 256 13.22 -8.66 -22.27
C TRP A 256 14.45 -9.17 -21.53
N ILE A 257 14.75 -8.52 -20.41
CA ILE A 257 15.77 -8.92 -19.46
C ILE A 257 15.11 -8.98 -18.09
N HIS A 258 15.10 -10.16 -17.48
CA HIS A 258 14.69 -10.34 -16.09
C HIS A 258 15.90 -10.05 -15.20
N LEU A 259 15.78 -9.03 -14.35
CA LEU A 259 16.78 -8.59 -13.40
C LEU A 259 16.58 -9.30 -12.07
N ASN A 260 17.64 -9.90 -11.54
CA ASN A 260 17.71 -10.37 -10.17
C ASN A 260 19.14 -10.10 -9.67
N VAL A 261 19.31 -8.99 -8.96
CA VAL A 261 20.59 -8.47 -8.52
C VAL A 261 20.58 -8.39 -7.00
N ASP A 262 21.48 -9.14 -6.35
CA ASP A 262 21.58 -9.20 -4.90
C ASP A 262 22.77 -8.39 -4.33
N TYR A 263 23.65 -7.82 -5.17
CA TYR A 263 24.80 -7.03 -4.73
C TYR A 263 25.29 -6.06 -5.83
N PRO A 264 25.71 -4.81 -5.50
CA PRO A 264 25.76 -4.19 -4.16
C PRO A 264 24.42 -3.65 -3.64
N PHE A 265 23.37 -3.69 -4.45
CA PHE A 265 22.01 -3.31 -4.09
C PHE A 265 21.07 -4.48 -4.39
N HIS A 266 19.94 -4.54 -3.70
CA HIS A 266 18.91 -5.54 -3.96
C HIS A 266 17.92 -4.98 -4.99
N LEU A 267 17.84 -5.60 -6.15
CA LEU A 267 17.00 -5.14 -7.25
C LEU A 267 16.46 -6.32 -8.04
N THR A 268 15.14 -6.36 -8.18
CA THR A 268 14.44 -7.25 -9.10
C THR A 268 13.69 -6.43 -10.13
N GLY A 269 13.28 -7.05 -11.22
CA GLY A 269 12.53 -6.33 -12.24
C GLY A 269 12.57 -7.01 -13.60
N ILE A 270 11.83 -6.45 -14.54
CA ILE A 270 11.88 -6.89 -15.93
C ILE A 270 11.94 -5.65 -16.80
N LEU A 271 12.99 -5.56 -17.62
CA LEU A 271 13.14 -4.50 -18.62
C LEU A 271 12.83 -5.05 -20.00
N TYR A 272 11.98 -4.34 -20.72
CA TYR A 272 11.51 -4.68 -22.05
C TYR A 272 12.11 -3.74 -23.10
N PHE A 273 12.42 -4.30 -24.27
CA PHE A 273 12.91 -3.57 -25.42
C PHE A 273 11.76 -3.39 -26.42
N PRO A 274 11.05 -2.25 -26.41
CA PRO A 274 9.90 -2.05 -27.27
C PRO A 274 10.30 -1.91 -28.75
N ARG A 275 9.38 -2.22 -29.67
CA ARG A 275 9.54 -1.91 -31.09
C ARG A 275 9.36 -0.41 -31.33
N ILE A 276 10.42 0.28 -31.74
CA ILE A 276 10.35 1.71 -32.10
C ILE A 276 9.92 1.81 -33.57
N LYS A 277 8.69 2.26 -33.83
CA LYS A 277 8.12 2.37 -35.19
C LYS A 277 8.40 3.74 -35.85
N SER A 278 8.55 4.81 -35.09
CA SER A 278 8.86 6.15 -35.62
C SER A 278 9.66 7.01 -34.63
N ASN A 279 10.36 8.03 -35.13
CA ASN A 279 11.07 9.01 -34.29
C ASN A 279 10.12 9.89 -33.45
N ILE A 280 8.82 9.88 -33.74
CA ILE A 280 7.81 10.65 -33.00
C ILE A 280 7.35 9.86 -31.75
N ASP A 281 7.43 8.53 -31.78
CA ASP A 281 6.97 7.62 -30.71
C ASP A 281 8.02 7.36 -29.62
N LEU A 282 9.11 8.14 -29.57
CA LEU A 282 10.15 8.07 -28.53
C LEU A 282 9.63 8.65 -27.21
N HIS A 283 8.63 7.99 -26.64
CA HIS A 283 8.17 8.25 -25.27
C HIS A 283 9.21 7.70 -24.29
N ARG A 284 10.03 8.61 -23.75
CA ARG A 284 10.98 8.30 -22.66
C ARG A 284 10.23 8.06 -21.36
N ASN A 285 10.88 7.40 -20.40
CA ASN A 285 10.45 7.23 -19.01
C ASN A 285 9.19 6.36 -18.84
N LYS A 286 9.21 5.15 -19.41
CA LYS A 286 8.13 4.17 -19.16
C LYS A 286 8.48 3.13 -18.11
N ILE A 287 9.67 3.18 -17.53
CA ILE A 287 10.04 2.28 -16.43
C ILE A 287 9.27 2.72 -15.19
N GLN A 288 8.57 1.79 -14.56
CA GLN A 288 7.89 2.01 -13.29
C GLN A 288 8.79 1.54 -12.14
N LEU A 289 8.95 2.40 -11.14
CA LEU A 289 9.74 2.11 -9.94
C LEU A 289 8.83 1.64 -8.81
N TYR A 290 9.24 0.55 -8.20
CA TYR A 290 8.58 -0.10 -7.08
C TYR A 290 9.55 -0.22 -5.90
N CYS A 291 8.99 -0.21 -4.70
CA CYS A 291 9.69 -0.55 -3.47
C CYS A 291 8.84 -1.58 -2.73
N ASN A 292 9.33 -2.82 -2.63
CA ASN A 292 8.60 -3.95 -2.05
C ASN A 292 7.21 -4.13 -2.70
N GLN A 293 7.18 -4.09 -4.04
CA GLN A 293 5.97 -4.15 -4.87
C GLN A 293 4.97 -2.99 -4.72
N VAL A 294 5.34 -1.91 -4.01
CA VAL A 294 4.53 -0.68 -3.90
C VAL A 294 4.98 0.29 -4.97
N PHE A 295 4.02 0.81 -5.76
CA PHE A 295 4.33 1.79 -6.81
C PHE A 295 4.83 3.10 -6.19
N VAL A 296 6.02 3.54 -6.63
CA VAL A 296 6.63 4.80 -6.22
C VAL A 296 6.38 5.86 -7.26
N THR A 297 6.93 5.68 -8.46
CA THR A 297 6.88 6.66 -9.56
C THR A 297 7.25 6.01 -10.89
N ASP A 298 6.78 6.58 -12.00
CA ASP A 298 7.27 6.29 -13.36
C ASP A 298 8.22 7.38 -13.89
N SER A 299 8.45 8.43 -13.10
CA SER A 299 9.42 9.48 -13.39
C SER A 299 10.83 9.04 -12.99
N VAL A 300 11.52 8.38 -13.91
CA VAL A 300 12.87 7.82 -13.67
C VAL A 300 14.03 8.77 -13.90
N GLU A 301 13.76 10.07 -14.14
CA GLU A 301 14.80 11.07 -14.37
C GLU A 301 15.72 11.20 -13.14
N GLY A 302 17.03 11.10 -13.35
CA GLY A 302 18.03 11.13 -12.28
C GLY A 302 18.20 9.82 -11.50
N ILE A 303 17.33 8.83 -11.71
CA ILE A 303 17.42 7.50 -11.09
C ILE A 303 17.98 6.48 -12.08
N VAL A 304 17.42 6.46 -13.29
CA VAL A 304 17.81 5.54 -14.35
C VAL A 304 18.71 6.30 -15.35
N PRO A 305 19.85 5.72 -15.77
CA PRO A 305 20.70 6.29 -16.81
C PRO A 305 19.93 6.66 -18.09
N GLU A 306 20.23 7.82 -18.69
CA GLU A 306 19.46 8.38 -19.81
C GLU A 306 19.29 7.39 -20.98
N PHE A 307 20.31 6.60 -21.28
CA PHE A 307 20.26 5.62 -22.37
C PHE A 307 19.28 4.45 -22.12
N LEU A 308 18.87 4.20 -20.87
CA LEU A 308 17.87 3.20 -20.51
C LEU A 308 16.44 3.77 -20.48
N THR A 309 16.26 5.09 -20.59
CA THR A 309 14.93 5.73 -20.55
C THR A 309 14.01 5.36 -21.72
N LEU A 310 14.57 4.72 -22.76
CA LEU A 310 13.83 4.16 -23.90
C LEU A 310 13.24 2.78 -23.62
N LEU A 311 13.65 2.14 -22.52
CA LEU A 311 13.13 0.85 -22.12
C LEU A 311 11.80 1.01 -21.41
N HIS A 312 11.03 -0.07 -21.43
CA HIS A 312 9.79 -0.21 -20.68
C HIS A 312 10.01 -1.23 -19.56
N GLY A 313 9.13 -1.28 -18.57
CA GLY A 313 9.09 -2.35 -17.59
C GLY A 313 9.08 -1.84 -16.15
N VAL A 314 9.56 -2.69 -15.25
CA VAL A 314 9.52 -2.45 -13.80
C VAL A 314 10.89 -2.67 -13.19
N ILE A 315 11.21 -1.86 -12.18
CA ILE A 315 12.34 -2.04 -11.28
C ILE A 315 11.79 -1.98 -9.87
N ASP A 316 12.04 -3.02 -9.08
CA ASP A 316 11.61 -3.14 -7.69
C ASP A 316 12.83 -3.30 -6.79
N SER A 317 12.99 -2.40 -5.83
CA SER A 317 14.10 -2.41 -4.90
C SER A 317 13.69 -1.83 -3.53
N PRO A 318 14.03 -2.50 -2.42
CA PRO A 318 13.82 -1.96 -1.08
C PRO A 318 14.65 -0.70 -0.80
N ASP A 319 15.69 -0.44 -1.61
CA ASP A 319 16.57 0.71 -1.46
C ASP A 319 16.00 1.99 -2.11
N ILE A 320 14.90 1.87 -2.89
CA ILE A 320 14.23 3.03 -3.49
C ILE A 320 13.37 3.74 -2.42
N PRO A 321 13.56 5.05 -2.20
CA PRO A 321 12.76 5.77 -1.22
C PRO A 321 11.31 5.94 -1.70
N LEU A 322 10.34 5.65 -0.84
CA LEU A 322 8.90 5.79 -1.12
C LEU A 322 8.41 7.26 -1.27
N ASN A 323 9.26 8.22 -0.91
CA ASN A 323 8.95 9.66 -0.87
C ASN A 323 9.56 10.45 -2.05
N VAL A 324 9.99 9.76 -3.11
CA VAL A 324 10.52 10.39 -4.34
C VAL A 324 9.41 10.82 -5.27
#